data_AF-A0A2G5CS60-F1
#
_entry.id   AF-A0A2G5CS60-F1
#
_cell.length_a   1.000
_cell.length_b   1.000
_cell.length_c   1.000
_cell.angle_alpha   90.00
_cell.angle_beta   90.00
_cell.angle_gamma   90.00
#
_symmetry.space_group_name_H-M   'P 1'
#
loop_
_entity.id
_entity.type
_entity.pdbx_description
1 polymer ?
#
loop_
_entity_poly.entity_id
_entity_poly.type
_entity_poly.pdbx_seq_one_letter_code
_entity_poly.pdbx_strand_id
1 'polypeptide(L)'
;MVEALESLVTQIQGLSSRDEDIAQLHKRLREAEGKGLLSHSSSSRLDSLLKQLHPSQHSLGYLYILEAFTSSSTSKDQARGRVSTVAAFIDLCVAEQIRLVPDKFISVCRRLKDEVLSLKTPIRGVGPLRTAIRKLHSSSGRITSLHSDFLMLCLLAKCYKIGYSILEENIFEADQPRDLYLYCYYGGMICIGQKCYGKAIELLSNVITAPSAAMSAISIEARKKYILVSLILNGQVCEGILNFMGFLDR
;
A
#
# COMPACT_ATOMS: atom_id res chain seq x y z
N MET A 1 -17.12 19.28 -22.23
CA MET A 1 -16.62 18.39 -21.13
C MET A 1 -17.15 16.96 -21.31
N VAL A 2 -18.46 16.76 -21.51
CA VAL A 2 -19.06 15.42 -21.73
C VAL A 2 -18.45 14.72 -22.97
N GLU A 3 -18.46 15.37 -24.13
CA GLU A 3 -17.86 14.83 -25.37
C GLU A 3 -16.36 14.49 -25.22
N ALA A 4 -15.63 15.25 -24.40
CA ALA A 4 -14.21 15.00 -24.15
C ALA A 4 -13.97 13.74 -23.31
N LEU A 5 -14.87 13.43 -22.36
CA LEU A 5 -14.81 12.21 -21.56
C LEU A 5 -15.22 10.98 -22.39
N GLU A 6 -16.25 11.10 -23.21
CA GLU A 6 -16.67 10.04 -24.13
C GLU A 6 -15.56 9.73 -25.14
N SER A 7 -14.96 10.77 -25.73
CA SER A 7 -13.79 10.63 -26.60
C SER A 7 -12.62 9.94 -25.88
N LEU A 8 -12.39 10.26 -24.60
CA LEU A 8 -11.35 9.61 -23.81
C LEU A 8 -11.64 8.12 -23.60
N VAL A 9 -12.89 7.73 -23.30
CA VAL A 9 -13.27 6.32 -23.16
C VAL A 9 -13.06 5.56 -24.47
N THR A 10 -13.49 6.13 -25.61
CA THR A 10 -13.27 5.53 -26.92
C THR A 10 -11.78 5.35 -27.23
N GLN A 11 -10.94 6.32 -26.86
CA GLN A 11 -9.48 6.22 -27.00
C GLN A 11 -8.90 5.12 -26.09
N ILE A 12 -9.36 5.02 -24.84
CA ILE A 12 -8.95 3.94 -23.93
C ILE A 12 -9.33 2.58 -24.54
N GLN A 13 -10.56 2.40 -25.01
CA GLN A 13 -11.02 1.14 -25.61
C GLN A 13 -10.23 0.78 -26.87
N GLY A 14 -9.98 1.74 -27.76
CA GLY A 14 -9.24 1.49 -29.00
C GLY A 14 -7.76 1.17 -28.76
N LEU A 15 -7.08 1.98 -27.94
CA LEU A 15 -5.62 1.91 -27.76
C LEU A 15 -5.15 0.91 -26.70
N SER A 16 -6.06 0.30 -25.93
CA SER A 16 -5.68 -0.74 -24.95
C SER A 16 -5.55 -2.13 -25.56
N SER A 17 -5.89 -2.31 -26.84
CA SER A 17 -5.93 -3.62 -27.52
C SER A 17 -4.56 -4.14 -27.95
N ARG A 18 -3.59 -3.26 -28.18
CA ARG A 18 -2.24 -3.59 -28.66
C ARG A 18 -1.18 -2.95 -27.77
N ASP A 19 -0.14 -3.71 -27.42
CA ASP A 19 0.95 -3.22 -26.57
C ASP A 19 1.69 -2.02 -27.18
N GLU A 20 1.81 -1.99 -28.51
CA GLU A 20 2.43 -0.89 -29.27
C GLU A 20 1.71 0.45 -29.06
N ASP A 21 0.39 0.40 -28.84
CA ASP A 21 -0.46 1.58 -28.71
C ASP A 21 -0.51 2.12 -27.27
N ILE A 22 -0.03 1.36 -26.28
CA ILE A 22 -0.05 1.72 -24.86
C ILE A 22 0.77 3.00 -24.58
N ALA A 23 1.89 3.19 -25.28
CA ALA A 23 2.69 4.41 -25.16
C ALA A 23 1.90 5.64 -25.62
N GLN A 24 1.17 5.52 -26.72
CA GLN A 24 0.29 6.57 -27.23
C GLN A 24 -0.88 6.83 -26.28
N LEU A 25 -1.52 5.77 -25.75
CA LEU A 25 -2.57 5.88 -24.75
C LEU A 25 -2.09 6.64 -23.51
N HIS A 26 -0.91 6.28 -22.99
CA HIS A 26 -0.32 6.95 -21.82
C HIS A 26 -0.12 8.45 -22.06
N LYS A 27 0.36 8.84 -23.24
CA LYS A 27 0.50 10.27 -23.61
C LYS A 27 -0.85 10.99 -23.57
N ARG A 28 -1.90 10.41 -24.17
CA ARG A 28 -3.25 11.00 -24.16
C ARG A 28 -3.83 11.12 -22.75
N LEU A 29 -3.61 10.12 -21.90
CA LEU A 29 -4.06 10.14 -20.50
C LEU A 29 -3.37 11.25 -19.69
N ARG A 30 -2.06 11.45 -19.89
CA ARG A 30 -1.31 12.58 -19.28
C ARG A 30 -1.82 13.94 -19.76
N GLU A 31 -2.13 14.08 -21.06
CA GLU A 31 -2.71 15.31 -21.61
C GLU A 31 -4.11 15.60 -21.02
N ALA A 32 -4.94 14.57 -20.87
CA ALA A 32 -6.27 14.69 -20.27
C ALA A 32 -6.19 15.07 -18.78
N GLU A 33 -5.25 14.47 -18.05
CA GLU A 33 -4.96 14.81 -16.66
C GLU A 33 -4.46 16.25 -16.51
N GLY A 34 -3.51 16.69 -17.33
CA GLY A 34 -2.98 18.06 -17.28
C GLY A 34 -4.05 19.13 -17.55
N LYS A 35 -5.12 18.77 -18.25
CA LYS A 35 -6.30 19.62 -18.48
C LYS A 35 -7.34 19.56 -17.36
N GLY A 36 -7.09 18.78 -16.30
CA GLY A 36 -8.01 18.58 -15.18
C GLY A 36 -9.32 17.88 -15.55
N LEU A 37 -9.36 17.17 -16.69
CA LEU A 37 -10.62 16.63 -17.23
C LEU A 37 -11.28 15.64 -16.25
N LEU A 38 -10.47 14.77 -15.63
CA LEU A 38 -10.94 13.77 -14.68
C LEU A 38 -11.16 14.36 -13.28
N SER A 39 -10.32 15.29 -12.82
CA SER A 39 -10.42 15.89 -11.48
C SER A 39 -11.62 16.81 -11.33
N HIS A 40 -12.07 17.48 -12.40
CA HIS A 40 -13.26 18.33 -12.40
C HIS A 40 -14.57 17.56 -12.65
N SER A 41 -14.51 16.25 -12.86
CA SER A 41 -15.69 15.42 -13.13
C SER A 41 -16.37 14.95 -11.84
N SER A 42 -17.71 14.84 -11.87
CA SER A 42 -18.46 14.34 -10.72
C SER A 42 -18.24 12.83 -10.50
N SER A 43 -18.24 12.39 -9.24
CA SER A 43 -18.07 10.98 -8.87
C SER A 43 -19.04 10.03 -9.58
N SER A 44 -20.30 10.44 -9.76
CA SER A 44 -21.32 9.68 -10.50
C SER A 44 -20.99 9.48 -11.98
N ARG A 45 -20.35 10.47 -12.63
CA ARG A 45 -19.93 10.35 -14.03
C ARG A 45 -18.74 9.42 -14.13
N LEU A 46 -17.76 9.57 -13.24
CA LEU A 46 -16.59 8.68 -13.21
C LEU A 46 -17.01 7.21 -12.99
N ASP A 47 -17.96 6.95 -12.10
CA ASP A 47 -18.55 5.61 -11.90
C ASP A 47 -19.19 5.06 -13.19
N SER A 48 -19.90 5.90 -13.96
CA SER A 48 -20.45 5.51 -15.27
C SER A 48 -19.37 5.16 -16.29
N LEU A 49 -18.25 5.91 -16.33
CA LEU A 49 -17.14 5.62 -17.23
C LEU A 49 -16.43 4.31 -16.85
N LEU A 50 -16.25 4.05 -15.55
CA LEU A 50 -15.65 2.81 -15.07
C LEU A 50 -16.49 1.58 -15.49
N LYS A 51 -17.82 1.69 -15.51
CA LYS A 51 -18.72 0.61 -15.98
C LYS A 51 -18.61 0.30 -17.47
N GLN A 52 -18.06 1.20 -18.27
CA GLN A 52 -17.82 1.00 -19.71
C GLN A 52 -16.46 0.36 -20.00
N LEU A 53 -15.62 0.18 -18.98
CA LEU A 53 -14.25 -0.31 -19.10
C LEU A 53 -14.06 -1.60 -18.31
N HIS A 54 -13.34 -2.55 -18.90
CA HIS A 54 -12.93 -3.76 -18.20
C HIS A 54 -11.55 -3.62 -17.55
N PRO A 55 -11.37 -3.91 -16.24
CA PRO A 55 -10.08 -3.76 -15.54
C PRO A 55 -8.90 -4.48 -16.16
N SER A 56 -9.07 -5.70 -16.70
CA SER A 56 -7.97 -6.47 -17.29
C SER A 56 -7.65 -6.10 -18.73
N GLN A 57 -8.56 -5.42 -19.44
CA GLN A 57 -8.34 -5.00 -20.83
C GLN A 57 -7.86 -3.56 -20.90
N HIS A 58 -8.30 -2.71 -19.97
CA HIS A 58 -8.09 -1.26 -20.01
C HIS A 58 -7.35 -0.76 -18.76
N SER A 59 -6.43 -1.55 -18.18
CA SER A 59 -5.90 -1.31 -16.84
C SER A 59 -5.30 0.09 -16.66
N LEU A 60 -4.54 0.58 -17.63
CA LEU A 60 -3.93 1.91 -17.59
C LEU A 60 -4.99 3.02 -17.56
N GLY A 61 -5.91 3.03 -18.53
CA GLY A 61 -6.97 4.04 -18.58
C GLY A 61 -7.93 3.96 -17.39
N TYR A 62 -8.29 2.74 -16.98
CA TYR A 62 -9.12 2.49 -15.80
C TYR A 62 -8.46 3.06 -14.54
N LEU A 63 -7.14 2.90 -14.38
CA LEU A 63 -6.40 3.43 -13.22
C LEU A 63 -6.48 4.96 -13.13
N TYR A 64 -6.33 5.68 -14.24
CA TYR A 64 -6.46 7.14 -14.27
C TYR A 64 -7.84 7.61 -13.80
N ILE A 65 -8.90 6.96 -14.29
CA ILE A 65 -10.29 7.29 -13.92
C ILE A 65 -10.53 6.90 -12.45
N LEU A 66 -10.05 5.74 -12.02
CA LEU A 66 -10.23 5.22 -10.66
C LEU A 66 -9.52 6.10 -9.63
N GLU A 67 -8.34 6.64 -9.95
CA GLU A 67 -7.65 7.59 -9.09
C GLU A 67 -8.46 8.87 -8.89
N ALA A 68 -9.01 9.46 -9.95
CA ALA A 68 -9.89 10.61 -9.83
C ALA A 68 -11.17 10.27 -9.05
N PHE A 69 -11.76 9.10 -9.30
CA PHE A 69 -12.98 8.63 -8.63
C PHE A 69 -12.80 8.50 -7.11
N THR A 70 -11.66 7.93 -6.69
CA THR A 70 -11.32 7.71 -5.28
C THR A 70 -10.87 8.99 -4.57
N SER A 71 -10.45 10.02 -5.31
CA SER A 71 -10.05 11.32 -4.73
C SER A 71 -11.22 12.11 -4.12
N SER A 72 -12.46 11.79 -4.50
CA SER A 72 -13.65 12.49 -4.01
C SER A 72 -14.11 11.98 -2.64
N SER A 73 -14.54 12.89 -1.76
CA SER A 73 -15.18 12.53 -0.49
C SER A 73 -16.52 11.82 -0.75
N THR A 74 -16.86 10.87 0.12
CA THR A 74 -18.06 10.03 -0.04
C THR A 74 -18.76 9.73 1.27
N SER A 75 -20.05 9.45 1.19
CA SER A 75 -20.81 8.85 2.29
C SER A 75 -20.32 7.42 2.59
N LYS A 76 -20.72 6.86 3.74
CA LYS A 76 -20.35 5.48 4.11
C LYS A 76 -20.84 4.43 3.11
N ASP A 77 -22.03 4.63 2.51
CA ASP A 77 -22.59 3.67 1.55
C ASP A 77 -21.83 3.70 0.22
N GLN A 78 -21.49 4.89 -0.25
CA GLN A 78 -20.65 5.07 -1.44
C GLN A 78 -19.24 4.49 -1.24
N ALA A 79 -18.66 4.66 -0.04
CA ALA A 79 -17.38 4.05 0.30
C ALA A 79 -17.41 2.52 0.20
N ARG A 80 -18.51 1.86 0.58
CA ARG A 80 -18.64 0.39 0.45
C ARG A 80 -18.58 -0.06 -1.02
N GLY A 81 -19.28 0.65 -1.90
CA GLY A 81 -19.27 0.37 -3.34
C GLY A 81 -17.87 0.57 -3.93
N ARG A 82 -17.23 1.69 -3.57
CA ARG A 82 -15.88 2.02 -4.03
C ARG A 82 -14.82 1.01 -3.56
N VAL A 83 -14.86 0.57 -2.29
CA VAL A 83 -13.99 -0.52 -1.80
C VAL A 83 -14.10 -1.75 -2.68
N SER A 84 -15.32 -2.14 -3.07
CA SER A 84 -15.55 -3.28 -3.97
C SER A 84 -14.97 -3.03 -5.37
N THR A 85 -15.19 -1.85 -5.95
CA THR A 85 -14.66 -1.46 -7.26
C THR A 85 -13.14 -1.46 -7.29
N VAL A 86 -12.50 -0.89 -6.26
CA VAL A 86 -11.04 -0.81 -6.17
C VAL A 86 -10.43 -2.20 -5.95
N ALA A 87 -11.01 -3.02 -5.06
CA ALA A 87 -10.56 -4.39 -4.85
C ALA A 87 -10.62 -5.23 -6.14
N ALA A 88 -11.76 -5.17 -6.85
CA ALA A 88 -11.92 -5.87 -8.12
C ALA A 88 -10.91 -5.41 -9.18
N PHE A 89 -10.64 -4.11 -9.27
CA PHE A 89 -9.60 -3.58 -10.15
C PHE A 89 -8.22 -4.12 -9.78
N ILE A 90 -7.82 -4.06 -8.50
CA ILE A 90 -6.51 -4.54 -8.04
C ILE A 90 -6.35 -6.04 -8.35
N ASP A 91 -7.40 -6.84 -8.22
CA ASP A 91 -7.34 -8.27 -8.53
C ASP A 91 -7.20 -8.54 -10.04
N LEU A 92 -7.88 -7.76 -10.90
CA LEU A 92 -7.98 -8.02 -12.34
C LEU A 92 -6.97 -7.25 -13.21
N CYS A 93 -6.36 -6.17 -12.74
CA CYS A 93 -5.50 -5.31 -13.57
C CYS A 93 -4.22 -6.01 -14.05
N VAL A 94 -3.69 -5.56 -15.19
CA VAL A 94 -2.44 -6.03 -15.79
C VAL A 94 -1.26 -5.31 -15.11
N ALA A 95 -0.27 -6.08 -14.65
CA ALA A 95 0.85 -5.56 -13.86
C ALA A 95 1.74 -4.61 -14.66
N GLU A 96 2.01 -4.94 -15.91
CA GLU A 96 2.84 -4.19 -16.85
C GLU A 96 2.28 -2.78 -17.07
N GLN A 97 0.96 -2.66 -17.22
CA GLN A 97 0.29 -1.38 -17.43
C GLN A 97 0.30 -0.50 -16.18
N ILE A 98 0.03 -1.05 -14.98
CA ILE A 98 0.04 -0.26 -13.76
C ILE A 98 1.47 0.20 -13.38
N ARG A 99 2.51 -0.56 -13.76
CA ARG A 99 3.92 -0.21 -13.54
C ARG A 99 4.39 0.97 -14.39
N LEU A 100 3.62 1.39 -15.41
CA LEU A 100 3.89 2.63 -16.15
C LEU A 100 3.60 3.89 -15.32
N VAL A 101 2.74 3.77 -14.29
CA VAL A 101 2.31 4.87 -13.41
C VAL A 101 2.16 4.38 -11.95
N PRO A 102 3.25 3.88 -11.33
CA PRO A 102 3.19 3.19 -10.04
C PRO A 102 2.64 4.08 -8.91
N ASP A 103 2.94 5.39 -8.93
CA ASP A 103 2.46 6.34 -7.92
C ASP A 103 0.94 6.44 -7.89
N LYS A 104 0.28 6.40 -9.06
CA LYS A 104 -1.18 6.40 -9.17
C LYS A 104 -1.78 5.13 -8.59
N PHE A 105 -1.15 3.99 -8.87
CA PHE A 105 -1.58 2.71 -8.33
C PHE A 105 -1.43 2.65 -6.80
N ILE A 106 -0.30 3.13 -6.28
CA ILE A 106 -0.05 3.25 -4.83
C ILE A 106 -1.08 4.19 -4.18
N SER A 107 -1.38 5.33 -4.81
CA SER A 107 -2.39 6.29 -4.37
C SER A 107 -3.77 5.64 -4.22
N VAL A 108 -4.22 4.88 -5.22
CA VAL A 108 -5.49 4.13 -5.16
C VAL A 108 -5.47 3.07 -4.05
N CYS A 109 -4.36 2.34 -3.87
CA CYS A 109 -4.23 1.34 -2.81
C CYS A 109 -4.28 1.95 -1.40
N ARG A 110 -3.67 3.13 -1.21
CA ARG A 110 -3.74 3.89 0.05
C ARG A 110 -5.15 4.36 0.36
N ARG A 111 -5.89 4.84 -0.65
CA ARG A 111 -7.30 5.22 -0.47
C ARG A 111 -8.18 4.03 -0.13
N LEU A 112 -7.95 2.86 -0.73
CA LEU A 112 -8.62 1.63 -0.32
C LEU A 112 -8.37 1.33 1.16
N LYS A 113 -7.12 1.41 1.62
CA LYS A 113 -6.78 1.25 3.04
C LYS A 113 -7.56 2.24 3.91
N ASP A 114 -7.52 3.53 3.58
CA ASP A 114 -8.21 4.56 4.38
C ASP A 114 -9.72 4.32 4.45
N GLU A 115 -10.34 3.87 3.35
CA GLU A 115 -11.76 3.54 3.30
C GLU A 115 -12.12 2.31 4.13
N VAL A 116 -11.35 1.22 4.04
CA VAL A 116 -11.64 0.03 4.87
C VAL A 116 -11.43 0.31 6.36
N LEU A 117 -10.51 1.20 6.72
CA LEU A 117 -10.33 1.67 8.10
C LEU A 117 -11.50 2.53 8.57
N SER A 118 -11.94 3.49 7.76
CA SER A 118 -13.13 4.32 8.03
C SER A 118 -14.40 3.47 8.21
N LEU A 119 -14.54 2.42 7.40
CA LEU A 119 -15.63 1.45 7.49
C LEU A 119 -15.45 0.41 8.60
N LYS A 120 -14.34 0.43 9.34
CA LYS A 120 -13.99 -0.56 10.39
C LYS A 120 -13.99 -2.01 9.88
N THR A 121 -13.59 -2.23 8.63
CA THR A 121 -13.51 -3.55 7.98
C THR A 121 -12.12 -3.82 7.37
N PRO A 122 -11.03 -3.72 8.16
CA PRO A 122 -9.64 -3.79 7.65
C PRO A 122 -9.34 -5.07 6.86
N ILE A 123 -10.01 -6.18 7.19
CA ILE A 123 -9.90 -7.46 6.48
C ILE A 123 -10.15 -7.34 4.98
N ARG A 124 -11.04 -6.43 4.54
CA ARG A 124 -11.38 -6.22 3.13
C ARG A 124 -10.22 -5.64 2.32
N GLY A 125 -9.23 -5.01 2.96
CA GLY A 125 -8.04 -4.50 2.29
C GLY A 125 -6.87 -5.50 2.28
N VAL A 126 -6.86 -6.53 3.14
CA VAL A 126 -5.73 -7.47 3.26
C VAL A 126 -5.45 -8.20 1.94
N GLY A 127 -6.48 -8.83 1.35
CA GLY A 127 -6.35 -9.54 0.08
C GLY A 127 -5.88 -8.62 -1.06
N PRO A 128 -6.59 -7.51 -1.33
CA PRO A 128 -6.21 -6.56 -2.36
C PRO A 128 -4.80 -5.99 -2.19
N LEU A 129 -4.41 -5.52 -1.00
CA LEU A 129 -3.07 -4.95 -0.82
C LEU A 129 -1.97 -6.00 -1.03
N ARG A 130 -2.19 -7.26 -0.65
CA ARG A 130 -1.26 -8.35 -0.97
C ARG A 130 -1.11 -8.55 -2.48
N THR A 131 -2.22 -8.52 -3.21
CA THR A 131 -2.19 -8.60 -4.68
C THR A 131 -1.47 -7.40 -5.28
N ALA A 132 -1.74 -6.18 -4.80
CA ALA A 132 -1.09 -4.96 -5.24
C ALA A 132 0.43 -5.01 -5.05
N ILE A 133 0.91 -5.44 -3.87
CA ILE A 133 2.33 -5.63 -3.59
C ILE A 133 2.96 -6.54 -4.64
N ARG A 134 2.39 -7.73 -4.88
CA ARG A 134 2.91 -8.67 -5.90
C ARG A 134 2.94 -8.09 -7.30
N LYS A 135 1.90 -7.34 -7.69
CA LYS A 135 1.84 -6.74 -9.03
C LYS A 135 2.85 -5.60 -9.21
N LEU A 136 3.24 -4.89 -8.16
CA LEU A 136 4.31 -3.90 -8.23
C LEU A 136 5.72 -4.51 -8.22
N HIS A 137 5.90 -5.69 -7.61
CA HIS A 137 7.21 -6.36 -7.57
C HIS A 137 7.57 -6.94 -8.93
N SER A 138 8.63 -6.39 -9.53
CA SER A 138 9.14 -6.86 -10.82
C SER A 138 10.33 -7.82 -10.67
N SER A 139 11.20 -7.64 -9.66
CA SER A 139 12.37 -8.52 -9.43
C SER A 139 13.32 -8.13 -8.26
N SER A 140 13.10 -7.05 -7.51
CA SER A 140 14.04 -6.62 -6.46
C SER A 140 13.39 -6.58 -5.07
N GLY A 141 14.15 -6.98 -4.03
CA GLY A 141 13.75 -6.95 -2.62
C GLY A 141 13.65 -5.52 -2.06
N ARG A 142 12.81 -4.71 -2.71
CA ARG A 142 12.51 -3.32 -2.39
C ARG A 142 11.22 -3.22 -1.61
N ILE A 143 11.27 -2.61 -0.44
CA ILE A 143 10.08 -2.30 0.33
C ILE A 143 9.43 -1.05 -0.26
N THR A 144 8.30 -1.23 -0.94
CA THR A 144 7.35 -0.15 -1.19
C THR A 144 6.61 0.23 0.10
N SER A 145 6.13 1.47 0.16
CA SER A 145 5.24 1.95 1.22
C SER A 145 3.97 1.11 1.45
N LEU A 146 3.57 0.26 0.49
CA LEU A 146 2.38 -0.59 0.64
C LEU A 146 2.59 -1.77 1.58
N HIS A 147 3.85 -2.18 1.84
CA HIS A 147 4.11 -3.25 2.78
C HIS A 147 3.73 -2.87 4.21
N SER A 148 4.10 -1.67 4.65
CA SER A 148 3.75 -1.19 5.99
C SER A 148 2.24 -1.04 6.15
N ASP A 149 1.56 -0.51 5.13
CA ASP A 149 0.09 -0.42 5.08
C ASP A 149 -0.58 -1.82 5.13
N PHE A 150 -0.05 -2.80 4.40
CA PHE A 150 -0.54 -4.18 4.43
C PHE A 150 -0.35 -4.85 5.79
N LEU A 151 0.83 -4.70 6.41
CA LEU A 151 1.11 -5.25 7.74
C LEU A 151 0.19 -4.64 8.79
N MET A 152 -0.06 -3.33 8.71
CA MET A 152 -1.02 -2.64 9.56
C MET A 152 -2.43 -3.22 9.42
N LEU A 153 -2.91 -3.43 8.19
CA LEU A 153 -4.22 -4.07 7.97
C LEU A 153 -4.25 -5.50 8.52
N CYS A 154 -3.18 -6.28 8.34
CA CYS A 154 -3.08 -7.62 8.90
C CYS A 154 -3.14 -7.62 10.43
N LEU A 155 -2.48 -6.67 11.10
CA LEU A 155 -2.56 -6.51 12.56
C LEU A 155 -3.97 -6.19 13.02
N LEU A 156 -4.61 -5.19 12.39
CA LEU A 156 -5.97 -4.76 12.75
C LEU A 156 -7.01 -5.85 12.48
N ALA A 157 -6.82 -6.63 11.42
CA ALA A 157 -7.68 -7.78 11.09
C ALA A 157 -7.29 -9.08 11.84
N LYS A 158 -6.24 -9.06 12.67
CA LYS A 158 -5.66 -10.23 13.36
C LYS A 158 -5.25 -11.37 12.41
N CYS A 159 -4.88 -11.05 11.18
CA CYS A 159 -4.42 -11.99 10.16
C CYS A 159 -2.90 -12.18 10.19
N TYR A 160 -2.35 -12.55 11.35
CA TYR A 160 -0.90 -12.65 11.56
C TYR A 160 -0.23 -13.61 10.56
N LYS A 161 -0.89 -14.70 10.15
CA LYS A 161 -0.31 -15.70 9.22
C LYS A 161 -0.14 -15.13 7.82
N ILE A 162 -1.10 -14.31 7.41
CA ILE A 162 -1.07 -13.61 6.13
C ILE A 162 -0.01 -12.52 6.18
N GLY A 163 0.04 -11.72 7.26
CA GLY A 163 1.07 -10.69 7.45
C GLY A 163 2.49 -11.25 7.46
N TYR A 164 2.70 -12.40 8.10
CA TYR A 164 4.03 -13.02 8.19
C TYR A 164 4.59 -13.44 6.82
N SER A 165 3.72 -13.77 5.86
CA SER A 165 4.15 -14.29 4.54
C SER A 165 4.96 -13.32 3.68
N ILE A 166 4.98 -12.02 4.03
CA ILE A 166 5.76 -11.00 3.30
C ILE A 166 6.97 -10.50 4.10
N LEU A 167 7.20 -11.06 5.29
CA LEU A 167 8.36 -10.72 6.11
C LEU A 167 9.56 -11.46 5.52
N GLU A 168 10.18 -10.87 4.51
CA GLU A 168 11.34 -11.42 3.82
C GLU A 168 12.58 -11.39 4.73
N GLU A 169 13.49 -12.32 4.50
CA GLU A 169 14.76 -12.39 5.26
C GLU A 169 15.77 -11.34 4.80
N ASN A 170 15.62 -10.78 3.59
CA ASN A 170 16.58 -9.85 3.00
C ASN A 170 15.90 -8.60 2.42
N ILE A 171 15.74 -7.59 3.26
CA ILE A 171 15.28 -6.26 2.86
C ILE A 171 16.51 -5.46 2.45
N PHE A 172 16.59 -5.09 1.17
CA PHE A 172 17.79 -4.41 0.65
C PHE A 172 17.63 -2.88 0.62
N GLU A 173 16.45 -2.37 0.27
CA GLU A 173 16.21 -0.93 0.05
C GLU A 173 14.75 -0.56 0.36
N ALA A 174 14.53 0.64 0.92
CA ALA A 174 13.20 1.23 1.15
C ALA A 174 13.12 2.64 0.55
N ASP A 175 11.96 3.01 0.00
CA ASP A 175 11.76 4.30 -0.68
C ASP A 175 11.90 5.49 0.28
N GLN A 176 11.45 5.33 1.53
CA GLN A 176 11.56 6.32 2.58
C GLN A 176 11.94 5.66 3.90
N PRO A 177 12.76 6.32 4.76
CA PRO A 177 13.10 5.80 6.08
C PRO A 177 11.86 5.44 6.91
N ARG A 178 10.80 6.27 6.84
CA ARG A 178 9.53 6.06 7.54
C ARG A 178 8.86 4.74 7.17
N ASP A 179 8.93 4.33 5.91
CA ASP A 179 8.27 3.11 5.45
C ASP A 179 8.99 1.86 5.98
N LEU A 180 10.33 1.90 6.04
CA LEU A 180 11.13 0.86 6.69
C LEU A 180 10.83 0.78 8.19
N TYR A 181 10.72 1.91 8.89
CA TYR A 181 10.37 1.93 10.31
C TYR A 181 9.02 1.28 10.61
N LEU A 182 7.99 1.67 9.85
CA LEU A 182 6.64 1.12 10.02
C LEU A 182 6.59 -0.35 9.63
N TYR A 183 7.29 -0.73 8.56
CA TYR A 183 7.43 -2.13 8.18
C TYR A 183 8.03 -2.97 9.32
N CYS A 184 9.17 -2.54 9.86
CA CYS A 184 9.86 -3.25 10.94
C CYS A 184 9.03 -3.28 12.22
N TYR A 185 8.38 -2.18 12.58
CA TYR A 185 7.51 -2.11 13.76
C TYR A 185 6.30 -3.04 13.64
N TYR A 186 5.53 -2.93 12.55
CA TYR A 186 4.35 -3.77 12.34
C TYR A 186 4.73 -5.23 12.10
N GLY A 187 5.82 -5.50 11.38
CA GLY A 187 6.37 -6.83 11.19
C GLY A 187 6.79 -7.48 12.50
N GLY A 188 7.45 -6.73 13.39
CA GLY A 188 7.76 -7.18 14.75
C GLY A 188 6.50 -7.57 15.53
N MET A 189 5.44 -6.76 15.46
CA MET A 189 4.15 -7.10 16.10
C MET A 189 3.48 -8.34 15.48
N ILE A 190 3.57 -8.53 14.17
CA ILE A 190 3.08 -9.74 13.49
C ILE A 190 3.85 -10.96 13.98
N CYS A 191 5.19 -10.88 14.05
CA CYS A 191 6.04 -11.95 14.58
C CYS A 191 5.74 -12.28 16.05
N ILE A 192 5.50 -11.27 16.90
CA ILE A 192 5.05 -11.47 18.29
C ILE A 192 3.73 -12.25 18.31
N GLY A 193 2.76 -11.86 17.49
CA GLY A 193 1.48 -12.57 17.37
C GLY A 193 1.61 -14.03 16.92
N GLN A 194 2.67 -14.33 16.14
CA GLN A 194 3.03 -15.69 15.72
C GLN A 194 3.94 -16.43 16.70
N LYS A 195 4.37 -15.79 17.79
CA LYS A 195 5.40 -16.30 18.72
C LYS A 195 6.76 -16.55 18.06
N CYS A 196 7.03 -15.92 16.91
CA CYS A 196 8.33 -15.91 16.25
C CYS A 196 9.23 -14.84 16.89
N TYR A 197 9.60 -15.03 18.16
CA TYR A 197 10.25 -14.00 18.97
C TYR A 197 11.64 -13.59 18.46
N GLY A 198 12.43 -14.52 17.91
CA GLY A 198 13.74 -14.20 17.32
C GLY A 198 13.61 -13.16 16.20
N LYS A 199 12.73 -13.41 15.22
CA LYS A 199 12.49 -12.45 14.13
C LYS A 199 11.86 -11.16 14.61
N ALA A 200 11.04 -11.20 15.66
CA ALA A 200 10.49 -9.98 16.27
C ALA A 200 11.59 -9.10 16.87
N ILE A 201 12.59 -9.68 17.54
CA ILE A 201 13.73 -8.94 18.10
C ILE A 201 14.53 -8.28 16.98
N GLU A 202 14.85 -9.01 15.90
CA GLU A 202 15.57 -8.44 14.74
C GLU A 202 14.85 -7.22 14.17
N LEU A 203 13.55 -7.35 13.88
CA LEU A 203 12.76 -6.27 13.30
C LEU A 203 12.62 -5.07 14.25
N LEU A 204 12.39 -5.31 15.54
CA LEU A 204 12.30 -4.22 16.53
C LEU A 204 13.66 -3.55 16.77
N SER A 205 14.76 -4.31 16.71
CA SER A 205 16.13 -3.80 16.78
C SER A 205 16.40 -2.80 15.65
N ASN A 206 16.00 -3.13 14.42
CA ASN A 206 16.16 -2.24 13.27
C ASN A 206 15.43 -0.89 13.45
N VAL A 207 14.33 -0.85 14.22
CA VAL A 207 13.63 0.40 14.52
C VAL A 207 14.40 1.22 15.55
N ILE A 208 14.96 0.60 16.60
CA ILE A 208 15.60 1.33 17.70
C ILE A 208 17.02 1.80 17.35
N THR A 209 17.77 1.07 16.51
CA THR A 209 19.17 1.40 16.19
C THR A 209 19.33 2.44 15.09
N ALA A 210 18.26 2.78 14.36
CA ALA A 210 18.42 3.63 13.18
C ALA A 210 18.64 5.12 13.54
N PRO A 211 19.39 5.88 12.73
CA PRO A 211 19.91 7.21 13.11
C PRO A 211 18.85 8.27 13.40
N SER A 212 17.65 8.16 12.81
CA SER A 212 16.54 9.11 13.03
C SER A 212 15.54 8.62 14.09
N ALA A 213 15.81 7.49 14.75
CA ALA A 213 14.89 6.84 15.67
C ALA A 213 14.92 7.41 17.10
N ALA A 214 15.81 8.36 17.38
CA ALA A 214 15.79 9.09 18.64
C ALA A 214 14.49 9.92 18.69
N MET A 215 13.52 9.47 19.51
CA MET A 215 12.35 10.23 20.00
C MET A 215 11.05 10.20 19.18
N SER A 216 10.88 9.32 18.18
CA SER A 216 9.54 9.09 17.62
C SER A 216 8.67 8.23 18.55
N ALA A 217 7.35 8.45 18.60
CA ALA A 217 6.42 7.61 19.37
C ALA A 217 6.51 6.12 18.97
N ILE A 218 6.76 5.84 17.69
CA ILE A 218 6.96 4.49 17.16
C ILE A 218 8.20 3.85 17.77
N SER A 219 9.31 4.58 17.87
CA SER A 219 10.56 4.09 18.45
C SER A 219 10.41 3.75 19.93
N ILE A 220 9.67 4.58 20.69
CA ILE A 220 9.38 4.32 22.11
C ILE A 220 8.56 3.04 22.26
N GLU A 221 7.50 2.90 21.46
CA GLU A 221 6.64 1.72 21.47
C GLU A 221 7.34 0.45 20.98
N ALA A 222 8.26 0.57 20.02
CA ALA A 222 9.11 -0.52 19.56
C ALA A 222 10.07 -0.96 20.68
N ARG A 223 10.71 -0.02 21.38
CA ARG A 223 11.63 -0.29 22.49
C ARG A 223 10.95 -1.04 23.64
N LYS A 224 9.75 -0.59 24.06
CA LYS A 224 8.98 -1.30 25.10
C LYS A 224 8.75 -2.76 24.72
N LYS A 225 8.35 -3.00 23.46
CA LYS A 225 8.10 -4.36 22.95
C LYS A 225 9.40 -5.15 22.82
N TYR A 226 10.49 -4.53 22.41
CA TYR A 226 11.81 -5.16 22.32
C TYR A 226 12.26 -5.69 23.69
N ILE A 227 12.16 -4.88 24.74
CA ILE A 227 12.50 -5.29 26.12
C ILE A 227 11.66 -6.49 26.54
N LEU A 228 10.34 -6.41 26.37
CA LEU A 228 9.43 -7.50 26.73
C LEU A 228 9.73 -8.80 25.98
N VAL A 229 9.96 -8.72 24.67
CA VAL A 229 10.26 -9.90 23.85
C VAL A 229 11.65 -10.47 24.19
N SER A 230 12.64 -9.62 24.48
CA SER A 230 13.96 -10.07 24.93
C SER A 230 13.87 -10.82 26.26
N LEU A 231 13.08 -10.35 27.20
CA LEU A 231 12.83 -11.05 28.47
C LEU A 231 12.14 -12.41 28.24
N ILE A 232 11.16 -12.47 27.33
CA ILE A 232 10.46 -13.72 26.98
C ILE A 232 11.41 -14.74 26.35
N LEU A 233 12.25 -14.32 25.41
CA LEU A 233 13.10 -15.23 24.65
C LEU A 233 14.39 -15.63 25.40
N ASN A 234 15.05 -14.64 26.01
CA ASN A 234 16.41 -14.78 26.53
C ASN A 234 16.48 -14.78 28.08
N GLY A 235 15.38 -14.45 28.77
CA GLY A 235 15.38 -14.25 30.22
C GLY A 235 16.09 -12.98 30.70
N GLN A 236 16.67 -12.22 29.79
CA GLN A 236 17.41 -10.98 30.06
C GLN A 236 17.25 -10.00 28.90
N VAL A 237 17.50 -8.72 29.18
CA VAL A 237 17.50 -7.69 28.15
C VAL A 237 18.87 -7.67 27.48
N CYS A 238 18.91 -7.65 26.14
CA CYS A 238 20.18 -7.52 25.43
C CYS A 238 20.73 -6.09 25.60
N GLU A 239 21.60 -5.88 26.59
CA GLU A 239 22.08 -4.57 27.05
C GLU A 239 22.89 -3.78 26.02
N GLY A 240 23.62 -4.47 25.12
CA GLY A 240 24.50 -3.82 24.14
C GLY A 240 23.82 -2.78 23.24
N ILE A 241 22.55 -3.00 22.88
CA ILE A 241 21.77 -2.06 22.05
C ILE A 241 21.20 -0.90 22.89
N LEU A 242 20.93 -1.12 24.17
CA LEU A 242 20.45 -0.07 25.08
C LEU A 242 21.57 0.86 25.53
N ASN A 243 22.78 0.33 25.72
CA ASN A 243 23.98 1.09 26.09
C ASN A 243 24.44 2.02 24.96
N PHE A 244 24.38 1.56 23.70
CA PHE A 244 24.73 2.39 22.52
C PHE A 244 23.82 3.61 22.35
N MET A 245 22.62 3.59 22.96
CA MET A 245 21.65 4.69 22.93
C MET A 245 21.66 5.57 24.18
N GLY A 246 22.57 5.34 25.15
CA GLY A 246 22.83 6.24 26.29
C GLY A 246 21.78 6.23 27.41
N PHE A 247 21.15 5.10 27.71
CA PHE A 247 20.06 5.04 28.71
C PHE A 247 20.27 4.13 29.93
N LEU A 248 21.41 3.44 30.05
CA LEU A 248 21.75 2.62 31.22
C LEU A 248 22.84 3.25 32.13
N ASP A 249 23.37 4.42 31.78
CA ASP A 249 24.26 5.21 32.66
C ASP A 249 23.50 6.24 33.52
N ARG A 250 22.36 5.84 34.12
CA ARG A 250 21.70 6.62 35.18
C ARG A 250 21.16 5.76 36.31
#